data_AF-A0A6P6AD76-F1
#
_entry.id   AF-A0A6P6AD76-F1
#
_cell.length_a   1.000
_cell.length_b   1.000
_cell.length_c   1.000
_cell.angle_alpha   90.00
_cell.angle_beta   90.00
_cell.angle_gamma   90.00
#
_symmetry.space_group_name_H-M   'P 1'
#
loop_
_entity.id
_entity.type
_entity.pdbx_description
1 polymer ?
#
loop_
_entity_poly.entity_id
_entity_poly.type
_entity_poly.pdbx_seq_one_letter_code
_entity_poly.pdbx_strand_id
1 'polypeptide(L)'
;MTENPKHLLNSIPEPSRPSKIPKTQDHNDQEEEEDKQQEESNMSKNPRIQRYLIAIEYIGTRFSGSQQQPNCRTVVGVLEDAGVHALSNVCHVDVERISKRKPGEVLPPHEPSVVRRAVNHFLQKNEGDIMVIDVRSVPNDFHARFKAQERTYFYRLLSGSEPLSTFEKERAWHVPEKLDLHAMQEACKVLVGHHDFSSFRAAGCQAKSPIRTLDELHVSEVPATPYFPSVTDKEQSNSSLEDFQACSKPQVDRPINSFSNSDDVIDANVKTNQEFGIRRRHQCYVVTARARSFLYHQVRLLVGVLKCVGTGELTTSDVERILNAETVTAASPMAPACGLYLGRVKYDLP
;
A
#
# COMPACT_ATOMS: atom_id res chain seq x y z
N MET A 1 -9.12 37.02 45.95
CA MET A 1 -10.17 36.06 45.57
C MET A 1 -10.69 36.46 44.21
N THR A 2 -10.13 35.87 43.16
CA THR A 2 -10.62 35.98 41.78
C THR A 2 -9.98 34.81 41.02
N GLU A 3 -10.78 33.78 40.81
CA GLU A 3 -10.41 32.58 40.04
C GLU A 3 -10.36 32.90 38.54
N ASN A 4 -9.38 32.33 37.86
CA ASN A 4 -9.17 32.42 36.42
C ASN A 4 -9.25 30.97 35.89
N PRO A 5 -10.24 30.58 35.07
CA PRO A 5 -10.39 29.19 34.69
C PRO A 5 -9.42 28.83 33.56
N LYS A 6 -8.52 27.89 33.84
CA LYS A 6 -7.69 27.21 32.84
C LYS A 6 -8.58 26.34 31.97
N HIS A 7 -8.55 26.57 30.65
CA HIS A 7 -9.11 25.66 29.65
C HIS A 7 -8.40 24.30 29.73
N LEU A 8 -9.12 23.30 30.21
CA LEU A 8 -8.84 21.88 30.00
C LEU A 8 -9.31 21.50 28.59
N LEU A 9 -8.37 21.34 27.65
CA LEU A 9 -8.62 20.62 26.41
C LEU A 9 -8.66 19.12 26.74
N ASN A 10 -9.87 18.61 26.92
CA ASN A 10 -10.12 17.18 27.01
C ASN A 10 -9.59 16.48 25.75
N SER A 11 -8.73 15.50 25.97
CA SER A 11 -8.38 14.48 24.98
C SER A 11 -9.66 13.77 24.54
N ILE A 12 -9.97 13.87 23.25
CA ILE A 12 -11.03 13.07 22.63
C ILE A 12 -10.55 11.61 22.69
N PRO A 13 -11.29 10.68 23.32
CA PRO A 13 -10.92 9.27 23.28
C PRO A 13 -11.01 8.78 21.83
N GLU A 14 -9.98 8.09 21.35
CA GLU A 14 -10.09 7.32 20.11
C GLU A 14 -11.32 6.39 20.22
N PRO A 15 -12.15 6.28 19.16
CA PRO A 15 -13.26 5.35 19.18
C PRO A 15 -12.70 3.94 19.40
N SER A 16 -13.08 3.31 20.51
CA SER A 16 -12.69 1.96 20.87
C SER A 16 -13.13 1.02 19.74
N ARG A 17 -12.13 0.41 19.10
CA ARG A 17 -12.31 -0.54 18.01
C ARG A 17 -13.02 -1.78 18.56
N PRO A 18 -14.14 -2.24 17.95
CA PRO A 18 -14.73 -3.51 18.34
C PRO A 18 -13.72 -4.64 18.12
N SER A 19 -13.55 -5.48 19.13
CA SER A 19 -12.72 -6.67 19.09
C SER A 19 -13.23 -7.60 17.98
N LYS A 20 -12.31 -8.14 17.17
CA LYS A 20 -12.62 -9.23 16.25
C LYS A 20 -13.26 -10.37 17.04
N ILE A 21 -14.41 -10.85 16.61
CA ILE A 21 -14.94 -12.14 17.07
C ILE A 21 -13.87 -13.18 16.69
N PRO A 22 -13.32 -13.95 17.66
CA PRO A 22 -12.44 -15.06 17.34
C PRO A 22 -13.18 -16.02 16.42
N LYS A 23 -12.47 -16.60 15.44
CA LYS A 23 -13.03 -17.72 14.67
C LYS A 23 -13.61 -18.73 15.65
N THR A 24 -14.91 -19.00 15.59
CA THR A 24 -15.46 -20.22 16.16
C THR A 24 -14.69 -21.36 15.49
N GLN A 25 -14.05 -22.20 16.31
CA GLN A 25 -13.52 -23.48 15.85
C GLN A 25 -14.70 -24.27 15.32
N ASP A 26 -14.83 -24.32 14.00
CA ASP A 26 -15.44 -25.38 13.20
C ASP A 26 -15.37 -24.91 11.75
N HIS A 27 -14.21 -25.18 11.14
CA HIS A 27 -14.07 -25.50 9.72
C HIS A 27 -12.64 -25.99 9.56
N ASN A 28 -12.51 -27.31 9.52
CA ASN A 28 -11.26 -27.99 9.24
C ASN A 28 -10.88 -27.66 7.79
N ASP A 29 -9.72 -27.05 7.57
CA ASP A 29 -9.17 -26.77 6.22
C ASP A 29 -8.99 -28.06 5.37
N GLN A 30 -9.19 -29.25 5.97
CA GLN A 30 -9.19 -30.56 5.31
C GLN A 30 -10.53 -30.90 4.63
N GLU A 31 -11.68 -30.49 5.19
CA GLU A 31 -12.98 -30.71 4.55
C GLU A 31 -13.11 -29.83 3.29
N GLU A 32 -12.53 -28.63 3.28
CA GLU A 32 -12.47 -27.80 2.07
C GLU A 32 -11.51 -28.34 0.99
N GLU A 33 -10.47 -29.11 1.33
CA GLU A 33 -9.56 -29.73 0.33
C GLU A 33 -10.17 -31.03 -0.25
N GLU A 34 -10.93 -31.80 0.54
CA GLU A 34 -11.65 -33.00 0.08
C GLU A 34 -12.95 -32.67 -0.65
N ASP A 35 -13.73 -31.67 -0.21
CA ASP A 35 -14.89 -31.16 -0.95
C ASP A 35 -14.47 -30.45 -2.25
N LYS A 36 -13.30 -29.79 -2.31
CA LYS A 36 -12.79 -29.21 -3.58
C LYS A 36 -12.38 -30.27 -4.59
N GLN A 37 -11.82 -31.41 -4.17
CA GLN A 37 -11.51 -32.50 -5.09
C GLN A 37 -12.77 -33.23 -5.60
N GLN A 38 -13.84 -33.28 -4.80
CA GLN A 38 -15.14 -33.81 -5.24
C GLN A 38 -15.95 -32.79 -6.06
N GLU A 39 -15.90 -31.48 -5.78
CA GLU A 39 -16.56 -30.42 -6.56
C GLU A 39 -15.85 -30.11 -7.90
N GLU A 40 -14.51 -30.17 -7.96
CA GLU A 40 -13.76 -30.04 -9.22
C GLU A 40 -14.10 -31.17 -10.20
N SER A 41 -14.59 -32.31 -9.71
CA SER A 41 -15.01 -33.44 -10.55
C SER A 41 -16.43 -33.31 -11.11
N ASN A 42 -17.26 -32.39 -10.58
CA ASN A 42 -18.70 -32.34 -10.89
C ASN A 42 -19.20 -30.99 -11.46
N MET A 43 -18.32 -30.01 -11.67
CA MET A 43 -18.64 -28.83 -12.48
C MET A 43 -18.64 -29.21 -13.96
N SER A 44 -19.78 -29.74 -14.41
CA SER A 44 -20.14 -29.84 -15.82
C SER A 44 -19.71 -28.56 -16.55
N LYS A 45 -18.82 -28.71 -17.54
CA LYS A 45 -18.27 -27.65 -18.39
C LYS A 45 -19.42 -26.95 -19.13
N ASN A 46 -20.14 -26.05 -18.48
CA ASN A 46 -21.19 -25.25 -19.12
C ASN A 46 -20.48 -24.17 -19.95
N PRO A 47 -20.46 -24.27 -21.30
CA PRO A 47 -19.67 -23.38 -22.16
C PRO A 47 -20.20 -21.93 -22.17
N ARG A 48 -21.21 -21.62 -21.36
CA ARG A 48 -21.88 -20.32 -21.32
C ARG A 48 -21.62 -19.50 -20.04
N ILE A 49 -20.91 -20.06 -19.05
CA ILE A 49 -20.41 -19.33 -17.89
C ILE A 49 -19.02 -18.79 -18.24
N GLN A 50 -18.83 -17.47 -18.08
CA GLN A 50 -17.53 -16.82 -18.26
C GLN A 50 -16.96 -16.39 -16.92
N ARG A 51 -15.74 -16.85 -16.61
CA ARG A 51 -14.95 -16.32 -15.50
C ARG A 51 -14.27 -15.02 -15.90
N TYR A 52 -14.43 -13.99 -15.08
CA TYR A 52 -13.72 -12.72 -15.22
C TYR A 52 -12.74 -12.53 -14.08
N LEU A 53 -11.53 -12.09 -14.43
CA LEU A 53 -10.56 -11.51 -13.50
C LEU A 53 -10.83 -10.01 -13.41
N ILE A 54 -10.99 -9.48 -12.20
CA ILE A 54 -11.36 -8.09 -11.95
C ILE A 54 -10.30 -7.46 -11.05
N ALA A 55 -9.73 -6.34 -11.49
CA ALA A 55 -8.85 -5.50 -10.68
C ALA A 55 -9.63 -4.29 -10.15
N ILE A 56 -9.47 -4.02 -8.86
CA ILE A 56 -10.25 -3.07 -8.07
C ILE A 56 -9.29 -2.15 -7.32
N GLU A 57 -9.53 -0.85 -7.44
CA GLU A 57 -8.90 0.19 -6.63
C GLU A 57 -9.88 0.64 -5.53
N TYR A 58 -9.39 0.89 -4.30
CA TYR A 58 -10.22 1.43 -3.22
C TYR A 58 -9.44 2.08 -2.06
N ILE A 59 -10.15 2.93 -1.30
CA ILE A 59 -9.68 3.54 -0.06
C ILE A 59 -9.94 2.57 1.11
N GLY A 60 -8.88 1.94 1.60
CA GLY A 60 -8.95 0.89 2.62
C GLY A 60 -9.63 1.30 3.93
N THR A 61 -9.47 2.56 4.37
CA THR A 61 -10.07 3.04 5.62
C THR A 61 -11.60 3.09 5.61
N ARG A 62 -12.23 2.88 4.45
CA ARG A 62 -13.69 2.79 4.28
C ARG A 62 -14.22 1.36 4.37
N PHE A 63 -13.35 0.37 4.58
CA PHE A 63 -13.71 -1.05 4.58
C PHE A 63 -13.07 -1.85 5.71
N SER A 64 -13.80 -2.86 6.20
CA SER A 64 -13.42 -3.75 7.30
C SER A 64 -12.66 -5.01 6.84
N GLY A 65 -11.95 -4.92 5.71
CA GLY A 65 -11.23 -6.05 5.12
C GLY A 65 -12.09 -6.85 4.13
N SER A 66 -11.68 -8.07 3.79
CA SER A 66 -12.36 -8.89 2.77
C SER A 66 -13.40 -9.86 3.31
N GLN A 67 -13.27 -10.26 4.58
CA GLN A 67 -14.20 -11.20 5.20
C GLN A 67 -15.56 -10.53 5.40
N GLN A 68 -16.62 -11.11 4.82
CA GLN A 68 -17.97 -10.61 4.98
C GLN A 68 -18.41 -10.67 6.46
N GLN A 69 -18.94 -9.55 6.96
CA GLN A 69 -19.36 -9.37 8.34
C GLN A 69 -20.67 -8.58 8.39
N PRO A 70 -21.61 -8.90 9.30
CA PRO A 70 -22.83 -8.14 9.46
C PRO A 70 -22.53 -6.66 9.73
N ASN A 71 -23.27 -5.76 9.07
CA ASN A 71 -23.18 -4.30 9.25
C ASN A 71 -21.81 -3.66 8.97
N CYS A 72 -20.88 -4.37 8.31
CA CYS A 72 -19.59 -3.84 7.92
C CYS A 72 -19.45 -3.79 6.39
N ARG A 73 -18.91 -2.70 5.86
CA ARG A 73 -18.51 -2.62 4.45
C ARG A 73 -17.23 -3.44 4.26
N THR A 74 -17.24 -4.40 3.34
CA THR A 74 -16.10 -5.30 3.07
C THR A 74 -15.82 -5.34 1.57
N VAL A 75 -14.60 -5.72 1.18
CA VAL A 75 -14.19 -5.80 -0.24
C VAL A 75 -13.57 -7.16 -0.52
N VAL A 76 -14.20 -7.93 -1.39
CA VAL A 76 -13.68 -9.24 -1.83
C VAL A 76 -12.43 -9.04 -2.69
N GLY A 77 -11.39 -9.83 -2.43
CA GLY A 77 -10.19 -9.92 -3.24
C GLY A 77 -9.05 -10.63 -2.54
N VAL A 78 -7.87 -10.60 -3.16
CA VAL A 78 -6.65 -11.21 -2.60
C VAL A 78 -6.07 -10.46 -1.40
N LEU A 79 -6.41 -9.17 -1.23
CA LEU A 79 -6.10 -8.41 -0.02
C LEU A 79 -7.17 -8.65 1.04
N GLU A 80 -6.76 -9.17 2.20
CA GLU A 80 -7.67 -9.52 3.29
C GLU A 80 -7.73 -8.48 4.42
N ASP A 81 -6.71 -7.64 4.53
CA ASP A 81 -6.50 -6.73 5.67
C ASP A 81 -7.44 -5.52 5.65
N ALA A 82 -8.04 -5.24 6.81
CA ALA A 82 -8.85 -4.04 7.03
C ALA A 82 -8.00 -2.77 7.11
N GLY A 83 -8.47 -1.68 6.51
CA GLY A 83 -7.78 -0.39 6.51
C GLY A 83 -6.61 -0.27 5.54
N VAL A 84 -6.29 -1.32 4.77
CA VAL A 84 -5.23 -1.31 3.76
C VAL A 84 -5.81 -0.84 2.43
N HIS A 85 -5.17 0.14 1.80
CA HIS A 85 -5.58 0.65 0.51
C HIS A 85 -5.21 -0.33 -0.60
N ALA A 86 -5.91 -0.24 -1.74
CA ALA A 86 -5.54 -1.01 -2.92
C ALA A 86 -5.54 -0.12 -4.14
N LEU A 87 -4.42 -0.12 -4.86
CA LEU A 87 -4.34 0.37 -6.24
C LEU A 87 -4.73 -0.75 -7.21
N SER A 88 -4.57 -2.01 -6.81
CA SER A 88 -4.94 -3.18 -7.61
C SER A 88 -5.20 -4.40 -6.73
N ASN A 89 -6.34 -4.44 -6.05
CA ASN A 89 -6.85 -5.67 -5.44
C ASN A 89 -7.55 -6.49 -6.52
N VAL A 90 -7.36 -7.80 -6.50
CA VAL A 90 -7.84 -8.66 -7.58
C VAL A 90 -8.77 -9.73 -7.04
N CYS A 91 -9.90 -9.94 -7.72
CA CYS A 91 -10.82 -11.04 -7.49
C CYS A 91 -11.20 -11.70 -8.81
N HIS A 92 -11.83 -12.88 -8.74
CA HIS A 92 -12.43 -13.51 -9.90
C HIS A 92 -13.89 -13.82 -9.63
N VAL A 93 -14.73 -13.74 -10.66
CA VAL A 93 -16.16 -14.01 -10.58
C VAL A 93 -16.63 -14.77 -11.81
N ASP A 94 -17.54 -15.71 -11.60
CA ASP A 94 -18.23 -16.42 -12.67
C ASP A 94 -19.55 -15.72 -12.98
N VAL A 95 -19.78 -15.42 -14.25
CA VAL A 95 -20.99 -14.73 -14.69
C VAL A 95 -21.66 -15.52 -15.80
N GLU A 96 -22.92 -15.90 -15.56
CA GLU A 96 -23.83 -16.39 -16.58
C GLU A 96 -24.78 -15.27 -16.99
N ARG A 97 -24.88 -15.01 -18.29
CA ARG A 97 -25.75 -13.95 -18.80
C ARG A 97 -27.09 -14.54 -19.21
N ILE A 98 -28.16 -14.17 -18.49
CA ILE A 98 -29.51 -14.68 -18.76
C ILE A 98 -30.36 -13.62 -19.49
N SER A 99 -31.15 -14.05 -20.48
CA SER A 99 -32.09 -13.22 -21.21
C SER A 99 -33.28 -12.83 -20.34
N LYS A 100 -33.53 -11.53 -20.16
CA LYS A 100 -34.75 -11.03 -19.50
C LYS A 100 -36.02 -11.23 -20.34
N ARG A 101 -35.88 -11.36 -21.66
CA ARG A 101 -37.01 -11.48 -22.60
C ARG A 101 -37.45 -12.92 -22.80
N LYS A 102 -36.56 -13.89 -22.62
CA LYS A 102 -36.82 -15.32 -22.71
C LYS A 102 -36.21 -16.04 -21.51
N PRO A 103 -36.98 -16.31 -20.45
CA PRO A 103 -36.50 -17.04 -19.29
C PRO A 103 -35.84 -18.37 -19.69
N GLY A 104 -34.66 -18.66 -19.13
CA GLY A 104 -33.88 -19.87 -19.44
C GLY A 104 -32.98 -19.77 -20.68
N GLU A 105 -33.09 -18.71 -21.49
CA GLU A 105 -32.12 -18.46 -22.58
C GLU A 105 -30.84 -17.83 -22.00
N VAL A 106 -29.74 -18.57 -22.14
CA VAL A 106 -28.40 -18.07 -21.80
C VAL A 106 -27.79 -17.38 -23.02
N LEU A 107 -27.39 -16.13 -22.83
CA LEU A 107 -26.83 -15.23 -23.83
C LEU A 107 -25.30 -15.31 -23.87
N PRO A 108 -24.66 -14.85 -24.96
CA PRO A 108 -23.20 -14.74 -25.02
C PRO A 108 -22.64 -13.86 -23.89
N PRO A 109 -21.47 -14.20 -23.33
CA PRO A 109 -20.80 -13.40 -22.31
C PRO A 109 -20.64 -11.92 -22.70
N HIS A 110 -20.52 -11.07 -21.70
CA HIS A 110 -20.23 -9.67 -21.94
C HIS A 110 -18.75 -9.46 -22.28
N GLU A 111 -18.46 -8.56 -23.22
CA GLU A 111 -17.10 -8.07 -23.39
C GLU A 111 -16.57 -7.49 -22.07
N PRO A 112 -15.30 -7.71 -21.69
CA PRO A 112 -14.74 -7.22 -20.43
C PRO A 112 -14.94 -5.71 -20.20
N SER A 113 -14.86 -4.93 -21.28
CA SER A 113 -15.12 -3.49 -21.23
C SER A 113 -16.55 -3.13 -20.82
N VAL A 114 -17.54 -3.96 -21.19
CA VAL A 114 -18.95 -3.79 -20.81
C VAL A 114 -19.11 -4.13 -19.32
N VAL A 115 -18.51 -5.22 -18.86
CA VAL A 115 -18.53 -5.61 -17.44
C VAL A 115 -17.95 -4.49 -16.59
N ARG A 116 -16.77 -3.96 -16.94
CA ARG A 116 -16.14 -2.83 -16.24
C ARG A 116 -17.06 -1.62 -16.14
N ARG A 117 -17.64 -1.18 -17.26
CA ARG A 117 -18.55 -0.01 -17.28
C ARG A 117 -19.80 -0.26 -16.44
N ALA A 118 -20.41 -1.44 -16.57
CA ALA A 118 -21.63 -1.78 -15.85
C ALA A 118 -21.40 -1.83 -14.34
N VAL A 119 -20.35 -2.51 -13.89
CA VAL A 119 -20.02 -2.58 -12.45
C VAL A 119 -19.72 -1.19 -11.91
N ASN A 120 -18.90 -0.40 -12.59
CA ASN A 120 -18.60 0.97 -12.15
C ASN A 120 -19.83 1.88 -12.10
N HIS A 121 -20.79 1.72 -13.03
CA HIS A 121 -22.05 2.45 -12.97
C HIS A 121 -22.81 2.19 -11.66
N PHE A 122 -22.80 0.95 -11.15
CA PHE A 122 -23.41 0.63 -9.86
C PHE A 122 -22.57 1.09 -8.67
N LEU A 123 -21.24 1.00 -8.76
CA LEU A 123 -20.33 1.43 -7.69
C LEU A 123 -20.31 2.95 -7.49
N GLN A 124 -20.58 3.75 -8.53
CA GLN A 124 -20.67 5.21 -8.44
C GLN A 124 -21.65 5.72 -7.38
N LYS A 125 -22.65 4.91 -7.00
CA LYS A 125 -23.60 5.26 -5.94
C LYS A 125 -22.96 5.31 -4.54
N ASN A 126 -21.79 4.72 -4.37
CA ASN A 126 -21.07 4.60 -3.10
C ASN A 126 -19.88 5.58 -2.99
N GLU A 127 -20.11 6.85 -3.37
CA GLU A 127 -19.19 8.00 -3.14
C GLU A 127 -17.78 7.91 -3.74
N GLY A 128 -17.52 6.93 -4.62
CA GLY A 128 -16.21 6.79 -5.29
C GLY A 128 -15.11 6.16 -4.45
N ASP A 129 -15.45 5.49 -3.34
CA ASP A 129 -14.49 4.79 -2.48
C ASP A 129 -13.83 3.57 -3.14
N ILE A 130 -14.44 3.05 -4.21
CA ILE A 130 -14.07 1.81 -4.89
C ILE A 130 -14.37 1.90 -6.38
N MET A 131 -13.47 1.37 -7.21
CA MET A 131 -13.62 1.34 -8.67
C MET A 131 -13.01 0.08 -9.26
N VAL A 132 -13.65 -0.48 -10.28
CA VAL A 132 -13.05 -1.50 -11.16
C VAL A 132 -12.17 -0.81 -12.20
N ILE A 133 -10.89 -1.13 -12.19
CA ILE A 133 -9.88 -0.51 -13.07
C ILE A 133 -9.58 -1.37 -14.31
N ASP A 134 -9.61 -2.70 -14.20
CA ASP A 134 -9.39 -3.64 -15.30
C ASP A 134 -10.29 -4.88 -15.16
N VAL A 135 -10.69 -5.46 -16.30
CA VAL A 135 -11.44 -6.71 -16.37
C VAL A 135 -10.89 -7.53 -17.52
N ARG A 136 -10.66 -8.83 -17.29
CA ARG A 136 -10.22 -9.77 -18.32
C ARG A 136 -11.01 -11.06 -18.26
N SER A 137 -11.32 -11.63 -19.43
CA SER A 137 -11.82 -13.01 -19.51
C SER A 137 -10.67 -13.96 -19.21
N VAL A 138 -10.90 -14.95 -18.35
CA VAL A 138 -9.90 -15.96 -17.98
C VAL A 138 -10.51 -17.36 -18.06
N PRO A 139 -9.67 -18.42 -18.16
CA PRO A 139 -10.15 -19.80 -18.08
C PRO A 139 -10.95 -20.09 -16.81
N ASN A 140 -11.87 -21.05 -16.88
CA ASN A 140 -12.77 -21.39 -15.76
C ASN A 140 -12.04 -22.01 -14.55
N ASP A 141 -10.84 -22.54 -14.75
CA ASP A 141 -9.94 -23.04 -13.69
C ASP A 141 -9.03 -21.93 -13.11
N PHE A 142 -9.17 -20.68 -13.57
CA PHE A 142 -8.35 -19.58 -13.09
C PHE A 142 -8.74 -19.18 -11.66
N HIS A 143 -7.76 -19.08 -10.76
CA HIS A 143 -7.98 -18.60 -9.40
C HIS A 143 -7.04 -17.44 -9.05
N ALA A 144 -7.61 -16.25 -8.78
CA ALA A 144 -6.87 -15.01 -8.51
C ALA A 144 -5.80 -15.16 -7.41
N ARG A 145 -6.11 -15.83 -6.30
CA ARG A 145 -5.11 -16.03 -5.23
C ARG A 145 -3.94 -16.95 -5.64
N PHE A 146 -4.25 -18.12 -6.21
CA PHE A 146 -3.29 -19.20 -6.38
C PHE A 146 -2.47 -19.09 -7.68
N LYS A 147 -3.04 -18.48 -8.73
CA LYS A 147 -2.32 -18.20 -9.99
C LYS A 147 -1.51 -16.90 -9.95
N ALA A 148 -1.59 -16.11 -8.87
CA ALA A 148 -0.76 -14.93 -8.70
C ALA A 148 0.72 -15.31 -8.59
N GLN A 149 1.55 -14.72 -9.45
CA GLN A 149 2.99 -14.95 -9.48
C GLN A 149 3.73 -14.05 -8.48
N GLU A 150 3.20 -12.86 -8.24
CA GLU A 150 3.85 -11.81 -7.47
C GLU A 150 2.83 -10.81 -6.96
N ARG A 151 3.11 -10.24 -5.79
CA ARG A 151 2.37 -9.14 -5.17
C ARG A 151 3.37 -8.05 -4.82
N THR A 152 3.04 -6.81 -5.18
CA THR A 152 3.82 -5.62 -4.83
C THR A 152 3.01 -4.75 -3.89
N TYR A 153 3.58 -4.45 -2.74
CA TYR A 153 3.04 -3.51 -1.76
C TYR A 153 3.87 -2.24 -1.72
N PHE A 154 3.20 -1.12 -1.49
CA PHE A 154 3.81 0.15 -1.19
C PHE A 154 3.40 0.59 0.21
N TYR A 155 4.33 1.15 0.98
CA TYR A 155 4.03 1.76 2.26
C TYR A 155 4.50 3.21 2.27
N ARG A 156 3.57 4.15 2.51
CA ARG A 156 3.85 5.59 2.57
C ARG A 156 4.16 6.03 4.00
N LEU A 157 5.33 6.63 4.21
CA LEU A 157 5.71 7.33 5.44
C LEU A 157 5.90 8.82 5.16
N LEU A 158 5.44 9.66 6.07
CA LEU A 158 5.66 11.10 6.04
C LEU A 158 6.44 11.51 7.28
N SER A 159 7.66 12.00 7.09
CA SER A 159 8.56 12.42 8.16
C SER A 159 8.57 13.93 8.34
N GLY A 160 8.43 14.40 9.57
CA GLY A 160 8.56 15.82 9.91
C GLY A 160 7.76 16.24 11.15
N SER A 161 8.27 17.25 11.86
CA SER A 161 7.77 17.69 13.16
C SER A 161 6.39 18.37 13.12
N GLU A 162 5.99 18.90 11.96
CA GLU A 162 4.70 19.56 11.82
C GLU A 162 3.53 18.55 11.84
N PRO A 163 2.33 18.96 12.27
CA PRO A 163 1.14 18.15 12.12
C PRO A 163 0.91 17.74 10.67
N LEU A 164 0.40 16.52 10.47
CA LEU A 164 0.09 16.01 9.14
C LEU A 164 -0.94 16.90 8.42
N SER A 165 -0.79 17.03 7.11
CA SER A 165 -1.81 17.66 6.26
C SER A 165 -3.15 16.91 6.36
N THR A 166 -4.27 17.64 6.35
CA THR A 166 -5.61 17.03 6.25
C THR A 166 -5.74 16.15 4.99
N PHE A 167 -5.00 16.46 3.93
CA PHE A 167 -4.92 15.67 2.68
C PHE A 167 -3.97 14.47 2.75
N GLU A 168 -3.39 14.16 3.89
CA GLU A 168 -2.53 12.98 4.06
C GLU A 168 -3.04 12.09 5.20
N LYS A 169 -4.02 12.59 5.98
CA LYS A 169 -4.68 11.82 7.01
C LYS A 169 -5.27 10.56 6.40
N GLU A 170 -5.05 9.43 7.08
CA GLU A 170 -5.50 8.11 6.65
C GLU A 170 -4.92 7.63 5.30
N ARG A 171 -3.78 8.20 4.84
CA ARG A 171 -3.12 7.79 3.58
C ARG A 171 -1.62 7.53 3.70
N ALA A 172 -1.06 7.75 4.88
CA ALA A 172 0.36 7.57 5.18
C ALA A 172 0.54 7.45 6.69
N TRP A 173 1.65 6.86 7.11
CA TRP A 173 2.09 6.90 8.50
C TRP A 173 2.91 8.17 8.75
N HIS A 174 2.42 9.05 9.61
CA HIS A 174 3.18 10.22 10.06
C HIS A 174 4.19 9.82 11.14
N VAL A 175 5.45 10.18 10.90
CA VAL A 175 6.58 10.01 11.82
C VAL A 175 7.13 11.41 12.14
N PRO A 176 6.97 11.92 13.38
CA PRO A 176 7.45 13.26 13.73
C PRO A 176 8.98 13.42 13.60
N GLU A 177 9.72 12.34 13.85
CA GLU A 177 11.18 12.28 13.78
C GLU A 177 11.68 12.27 12.33
N LYS A 178 12.91 12.78 12.13
CA LYS A 178 13.64 12.60 10.88
C LYS A 178 14.03 11.13 10.72
N LEU A 179 13.95 10.63 9.49
CA LEU A 179 14.33 9.25 9.16
C LEU A 179 15.68 9.25 8.44
N ASP A 180 16.60 8.39 8.89
CA ASP A 180 17.83 8.07 8.18
C ASP A 180 17.53 7.11 7.03
N LEU A 181 17.41 7.66 5.82
CA LEU A 181 17.15 6.90 4.61
C LEU A 181 18.23 5.83 4.35
N HIS A 182 19.49 6.15 4.57
CA HIS A 182 20.59 5.25 4.25
C HIS A 182 20.59 4.04 5.19
N ALA A 183 20.43 4.26 6.50
CA ALA A 183 20.31 3.18 7.47
C ALA A 183 19.13 2.26 7.17
N MET A 184 17.97 2.81 6.79
CA MET A 184 16.82 2.02 6.39
C MET A 184 17.10 1.19 5.12
N GLN A 185 17.83 1.75 4.15
CA GLN A 185 18.24 1.02 2.94
C GLN A 185 19.19 -0.13 3.25
N GLU A 186 20.15 0.04 4.16
CA GLU A 186 21.01 -1.06 4.61
C GLU A 186 20.22 -2.16 5.33
N ALA A 187 19.25 -1.80 6.18
CA ALA A 187 18.36 -2.76 6.82
C ALA A 187 17.49 -3.54 5.81
N CYS A 188 17.03 -2.88 4.74
CA CYS A 188 16.30 -3.57 3.67
C CYS A 188 17.11 -4.71 3.05
N LYS A 189 18.43 -4.52 2.82
CA LYS A 189 19.30 -5.53 2.21
C LYS A 189 19.38 -6.82 3.04
N VAL A 190 19.35 -6.70 4.36
CA VAL A 190 19.35 -7.87 5.28
C VAL A 190 18.07 -8.71 5.12
N LEU A 191 16.93 -8.04 4.92
CA LEU A 191 15.61 -8.68 4.90
C LEU A 191 15.24 -9.28 3.53
N VAL A 192 15.87 -8.84 2.44
CA VAL A 192 15.67 -9.41 1.09
C VAL A 192 16.25 -10.83 1.05
N GLY A 193 15.56 -11.74 0.37
CA GLY A 193 16.00 -13.13 0.20
C GLY A 193 15.05 -14.16 0.81
N HIS A 194 15.58 -15.37 0.99
CA HIS A 194 14.84 -16.54 1.44
C HIS A 194 15.12 -16.80 2.92
N HIS A 195 14.12 -16.56 3.77
CA HIS A 195 14.28 -16.56 5.23
C HIS A 195 13.09 -17.20 5.93
N ASP A 196 13.30 -17.61 7.18
CA ASP A 196 12.22 -17.79 8.13
C ASP A 196 11.75 -16.42 8.64
N PHE A 197 10.51 -16.06 8.30
CA PHE A 197 9.92 -14.77 8.71
C PHE A 197 9.02 -14.89 9.94
N SER A 198 9.27 -15.84 10.84
CA SER A 198 8.50 -16.02 12.08
C SER A 198 8.50 -14.77 12.96
N SER A 199 9.60 -14.02 13.00
CA SER A 199 9.67 -12.72 13.68
C SER A 199 8.79 -11.65 13.04
N PHE A 200 8.42 -11.83 11.77
CA PHE A 200 7.57 -10.93 11.00
C PHE A 200 6.20 -11.58 10.70
N ARG A 201 5.71 -12.42 11.61
CA ARG A 201 4.44 -13.14 11.50
C ARG A 201 3.51 -12.75 12.64
N ALA A 202 2.38 -12.12 12.33
CA ALA A 202 1.40 -11.79 13.37
C ALA A 202 0.66 -13.02 13.92
N ALA A 203 0.21 -12.92 15.17
CA ALA A 203 -0.71 -13.89 15.78
C ALA A 203 -1.99 -14.05 14.93
N GLY A 204 -2.41 -15.29 14.71
CA GLY A 204 -3.53 -15.63 13.83
C GLY A 204 -3.16 -15.87 12.36
N CYS A 205 -1.87 -15.81 12.00
CA CYS A 205 -1.44 -16.22 10.67
C CYS A 205 -1.65 -17.72 10.45
N GLN A 206 -2.44 -18.08 9.43
CA GLN A 206 -2.81 -19.46 9.09
C GLN A 206 -1.81 -20.15 8.14
N ALA A 207 -0.70 -19.50 7.79
CA ALA A 207 0.28 -20.11 6.89
C ALA A 207 0.92 -21.37 7.52
N LYS A 208 0.97 -22.47 6.75
CA LYS A 208 1.60 -23.74 7.16
C LYS A 208 3.10 -23.59 7.46
N SER A 209 3.79 -22.69 6.75
CA SER A 209 5.21 -22.40 6.95
C SER A 209 5.46 -20.88 7.01
N PRO A 210 6.35 -20.40 7.91
CA PRO A 210 6.81 -19.02 7.95
C PRO A 210 7.89 -18.69 6.90
N ILE A 211 8.42 -19.70 6.20
CA ILE A 211 9.49 -19.52 5.23
C ILE A 211 8.93 -18.80 3.99
N ARG A 212 9.52 -17.66 3.64
CA ARG A 212 9.15 -16.88 2.44
C ARG A 212 10.39 -16.40 1.71
N THR A 213 10.22 -16.10 0.43
CA THR A 213 11.22 -15.38 -0.37
C THR A 213 10.69 -13.97 -0.61
N LEU A 214 11.44 -12.98 -0.14
CA LEU A 214 11.20 -11.57 -0.41
C LEU A 214 12.07 -11.15 -1.60
N ASP A 215 11.44 -10.95 -2.75
CA ASP A 215 12.13 -10.65 -4.02
C ASP A 215 12.63 -9.20 -4.06
N GLU A 216 11.96 -8.29 -3.35
CA GLU A 216 12.34 -6.89 -3.22
C GLU A 216 11.89 -6.32 -1.88
N LEU A 217 12.77 -5.56 -1.26
CA LEU A 217 12.45 -4.61 -0.22
C LEU A 217 13.35 -3.39 -0.40
N HIS A 218 12.76 -2.22 -0.56
CA HIS A 218 13.50 -1.00 -0.80
C HIS A 218 12.74 0.20 -0.23
N VAL A 219 13.46 1.23 0.20
CA VAL A 219 12.88 2.51 0.60
C VAL A 219 13.51 3.65 -0.21
N SER A 220 12.66 4.54 -0.72
CA SER A 220 13.08 5.75 -1.43
C SER A 220 12.34 6.97 -0.90
N GLU A 221 13.03 8.10 -0.84
CA GLU A 221 12.37 9.40 -0.77
C GLU A 221 11.71 9.71 -2.12
N VAL A 222 10.48 10.22 -2.07
CA VAL A 222 9.69 10.62 -3.23
C VAL A 222 9.03 11.98 -2.97
N PRO A 223 8.60 12.71 -4.00
CA PRO A 223 7.79 13.89 -3.80
C PRO A 223 6.47 13.55 -3.10
N ALA A 224 6.09 14.33 -2.08
CA ALA A 224 4.82 14.16 -1.39
C ALA A 224 3.62 14.46 -2.34
N THR A 225 2.52 13.73 -2.17
CA THR A 225 1.32 13.85 -3.02
C THR A 225 0.16 14.49 -2.25
N PRO A 226 -0.59 15.44 -2.81
CA PRO A 226 -0.47 15.98 -4.16
C PRO A 226 0.82 16.79 -4.33
N TYR A 227 1.55 16.50 -5.41
CA TYR A 227 2.78 17.21 -5.74
C TYR A 227 2.43 18.51 -6.45
N PHE A 228 2.76 19.63 -5.80
CA PHE A 228 2.69 20.96 -6.39
C PHE A 228 4.11 21.48 -6.59
N PRO A 229 4.57 21.70 -7.84
CA PRO A 229 5.92 22.19 -8.13
C PRO A 229 6.17 23.52 -7.42
N SER A 230 7.32 23.64 -6.76
CA SER A 230 7.77 24.91 -6.20
C SER A 230 8.18 25.91 -7.29
N VAL A 231 8.35 27.18 -6.94
CA VAL A 231 8.84 28.21 -7.87
C VAL A 231 10.22 27.82 -8.43
N THR A 232 11.12 27.32 -7.56
CA THR A 232 12.44 26.83 -7.96
C THR A 232 12.36 25.60 -8.87
N ASP A 233 11.43 24.67 -8.65
CA ASP A 233 11.22 23.51 -9.53
C ASP A 233 10.75 23.97 -10.94
N LYS A 234 9.97 25.05 -11.01
CA LYS A 234 9.49 25.63 -12.27
C LYS A 234 10.58 26.37 -13.05
N GLU A 235 11.50 27.04 -12.35
CA GLU A 235 12.61 27.75 -12.99
C GLU A 235 13.63 26.77 -13.60
N GLN A 236 13.93 25.66 -12.90
CA GLN A 236 14.81 24.61 -13.42
C GLN A 236 14.18 23.83 -14.58
N SER A 237 12.86 23.56 -14.54
CA SER A 237 12.18 22.91 -15.66
C SER A 237 12.11 23.81 -16.90
N ASN A 238 11.94 25.12 -16.72
CA ASN A 238 11.94 26.10 -17.81
C ASN A 238 13.33 26.31 -18.41
N SER A 239 14.40 26.33 -17.61
CA SER A 239 15.78 26.43 -18.12
C SER A 239 16.17 25.21 -18.96
N SER A 240 15.69 24.02 -18.57
CA SER A 240 15.92 22.76 -19.30
C SER A 240 15.27 22.73 -20.70
N LEU A 241 14.21 23.54 -20.91
CA LEU A 241 13.51 23.67 -22.19
C LEU A 241 14.19 24.70 -23.11
N GLU A 242 14.86 25.71 -22.57
CA GLU A 242 15.59 26.71 -23.38
C GLU A 242 16.90 26.15 -23.98
N ASP A 243 17.50 25.13 -23.35
CA ASP A 243 18.72 24.48 -23.88
C ASP A 243 18.49 23.66 -25.17
N PHE A 244 17.24 23.24 -25.46
CA PHE A 244 16.90 22.57 -26.72
C PHE A 244 16.51 23.54 -27.84
N GLN A 245 16.40 24.84 -27.57
CA GLN A 245 15.91 25.83 -28.53
C GLN A 245 16.91 26.97 -28.79
N ALA A 246 18.18 26.77 -28.45
CA ALA A 246 19.27 27.71 -28.73
C ALA A 246 20.37 27.08 -29.61
N CYS A 247 20.01 26.49 -30.75
CA CYS A 247 20.96 26.24 -31.84
C CYS A 247 20.74 27.26 -32.95
N SER A 248 21.26 28.48 -32.76
CA SER A 248 21.67 29.46 -33.80
C SER A 248 21.82 30.86 -33.20
N LYS A 249 22.99 31.19 -32.61
CA LYS A 249 23.71 32.49 -32.79
C LYS A 249 24.97 32.58 -31.90
N PRO A 250 25.99 33.37 -32.31
CA PRO A 250 27.37 33.24 -31.86
C PRO A 250 27.70 33.99 -30.57
N GLN A 251 28.81 33.56 -29.97
CA GLN A 251 29.40 33.91 -28.68
C GLN A 251 29.49 35.40 -28.36
N VAL A 252 29.20 35.73 -27.09
CA VAL A 252 29.82 36.83 -26.35
C VAL A 252 30.10 36.36 -24.92
N ASP A 253 31.32 36.63 -24.49
CA ASP A 253 31.98 36.17 -23.26
C ASP A 253 31.16 36.32 -21.97
N ARG A 254 31.24 35.30 -21.09
CA ARG A 254 30.96 35.45 -19.65
C ARG A 254 32.13 34.90 -18.84
N PRO A 255 32.54 35.59 -17.76
CA PRO A 255 33.77 35.29 -17.07
C PRO A 255 33.64 34.03 -16.21
N ILE A 256 34.73 33.28 -16.19
CA ILE A 256 35.04 32.20 -15.26
C ILE A 256 35.05 32.81 -13.86
N ASN A 257 34.19 32.33 -12.96
CA ASN A 257 34.41 32.54 -11.53
C ASN A 257 34.63 31.20 -10.84
N SER A 258 35.86 31.08 -10.38
CA SER A 258 36.49 30.03 -9.60
C SER A 258 35.70 29.66 -8.35
N PHE A 259 35.61 28.34 -8.11
CA PHE A 259 35.35 27.78 -6.81
C PHE A 259 36.44 28.22 -5.82
N SER A 260 36.04 28.93 -4.76
CA SER A 260 36.82 29.04 -3.54
C SER A 260 35.96 28.55 -2.38
N ASN A 261 36.43 27.48 -1.74
CA ASN A 261 36.01 27.06 -0.41
C ASN A 261 36.31 28.20 0.58
N SER A 262 35.30 28.60 1.36
CA SER A 262 35.50 29.28 2.63
C SER A 262 34.37 28.89 3.57
N ASP A 263 34.78 28.29 4.68
CA ASP A 263 33.99 28.07 5.89
C ASP A 263 33.29 29.38 6.29
N ASP A 264 31.96 29.34 6.40
CA ASP A 264 31.20 30.42 7.03
C ASP A 264 30.22 29.83 8.07
N VAL A 265 30.67 29.94 9.31
CA VAL A 265 29.94 30.40 10.51
C VAL A 265 28.42 30.18 10.49
N ILE A 266 27.98 29.27 11.37
CA ILE A 266 26.57 29.05 11.72
C ILE A 266 26.01 30.33 12.37
N ASP A 267 25.36 31.16 11.56
CA ASP A 267 24.55 32.27 12.07
C ASP A 267 23.18 31.75 12.52
N ALA A 268 22.96 31.73 13.83
CA ALA A 268 21.78 31.22 14.51
C ALA A 268 20.51 32.09 14.33
N ASN A 269 20.44 32.88 13.26
CA ASN A 269 19.39 33.89 13.05
C ASN A 269 18.75 33.89 11.66
N VAL A 270 18.86 32.81 10.88
CA VAL A 270 17.94 32.59 9.76
C VAL A 270 16.59 32.16 10.32
N LYS A 271 15.81 33.13 10.81
CA LYS A 271 14.35 33.00 10.84
C LYS A 271 13.95 32.69 9.40
N THR A 272 13.67 31.42 9.12
CA THR A 272 13.11 30.97 7.84
C THR A 272 11.99 31.94 7.49
N ASN A 273 12.14 32.72 6.41
CA ASN A 273 11.09 33.55 5.83
C ASN A 273 9.99 32.61 5.31
N GLN A 274 9.24 32.03 6.24
CA GLN A 274 8.14 31.15 5.95
C GLN A 274 6.96 32.07 5.60
N GLU A 275 6.68 32.19 4.31
CA GLU A 275 5.60 33.04 3.82
C GLU A 275 4.27 32.62 4.47
N PHE A 276 3.38 33.60 4.66
CA PHE A 276 2.07 33.39 5.28
C PHE A 276 1.29 32.30 4.53
N GLY A 277 0.79 31.30 5.26
CA GLY A 277 -0.02 30.21 4.70
C GLY A 277 0.77 29.04 4.12
N ILE A 278 2.12 29.08 4.11
CA ILE A 278 2.94 27.96 3.63
C ILE A 278 3.22 26.95 4.76
N ARG A 279 2.77 25.70 4.56
CA ARG A 279 3.13 24.58 5.44
C ARG A 279 4.55 24.10 5.13
N ARG A 280 5.31 23.73 6.16
CA ARG A 280 6.56 22.99 5.95
C ARG A 280 6.21 21.63 5.34
N ARG A 281 7.00 21.20 4.36
CA ARG A 281 6.80 19.92 3.69
C ARG A 281 7.37 18.79 4.55
N HIS A 282 6.58 17.74 4.73
CA HIS A 282 7.09 16.45 5.20
C HIS A 282 7.91 15.82 4.09
N GLN A 283 8.97 15.12 4.47
CA GLN A 283 9.67 14.21 3.57
C GLN A 283 8.80 12.97 3.38
N CYS A 284 8.57 12.57 2.13
CA CYS A 284 7.74 11.41 1.83
C CYS A 284 8.63 10.24 1.45
N TYR A 285 8.51 9.15 2.19
CA TYR A 285 9.22 7.91 1.92
C TYR A 285 8.24 6.83 1.48
N VAL A 286 8.64 6.04 0.50
CA VAL A 286 7.88 4.87 0.05
C VAL A 286 8.73 3.63 0.24
N VAL A 287 8.24 2.70 1.06
CA VAL A 287 8.78 1.34 1.12
C VAL A 287 8.07 0.49 0.08
N THR A 288 8.82 -0.15 -0.81
CA THR A 288 8.32 -1.11 -1.79
C THR A 288 8.68 -2.51 -1.32
N ALA A 289 7.71 -3.41 -1.24
CA ALA A 289 7.92 -4.81 -0.91
C ALA A 289 7.30 -5.69 -2.00
N ARG A 290 8.07 -6.61 -2.57
CA ARG A 290 7.64 -7.50 -3.64
C ARG A 290 8.00 -8.94 -3.32
N ALA A 291 7.02 -9.83 -3.43
CA ALA A 291 7.20 -11.26 -3.22
C ALA A 291 6.08 -12.03 -3.91
N ARG A 292 6.29 -13.34 -4.14
CA ARG A 292 5.20 -14.25 -4.51
C ARG A 292 4.05 -14.23 -3.49
N SER A 293 4.38 -14.24 -2.21
CA SER A 293 3.40 -14.24 -1.13
C SER A 293 3.99 -13.68 0.16
N PHE A 294 3.13 -13.14 1.03
CA PHE A 294 3.50 -12.60 2.33
C PHE A 294 2.75 -13.34 3.44
N LEU A 295 3.33 -13.39 4.64
CA LEU A 295 2.65 -13.80 5.85
C LEU A 295 1.67 -12.72 6.30
N TYR A 296 0.75 -13.10 7.20
CA TYR A 296 -0.21 -12.17 7.76
C TYR A 296 0.50 -11.03 8.49
N HIS A 297 0.22 -9.79 8.08
CA HIS A 297 0.85 -8.54 8.52
C HIS A 297 2.36 -8.39 8.25
N GLN A 298 3.00 -9.29 7.49
CA GLN A 298 4.46 -9.29 7.30
C GLN A 298 5.01 -7.94 6.86
N VAL A 299 4.41 -7.32 5.83
CA VAL A 299 4.87 -6.03 5.29
C VAL A 299 4.82 -4.93 6.35
N ARG A 300 3.78 -4.89 7.19
CA ARG A 300 3.63 -3.87 8.24
C ARG A 300 4.62 -4.07 9.39
N LEU A 301 5.00 -5.31 9.67
CA LEU A 301 6.04 -5.64 10.64
C LEU A 301 7.43 -5.26 10.11
N LEU A 302 7.71 -5.56 8.84
CA LEU A 302 8.95 -5.13 8.17
C LEU A 302 9.08 -3.60 8.21
N VAL A 303 8.03 -2.87 7.83
CA VAL A 303 8.01 -1.40 7.87
C VAL A 303 8.17 -0.86 9.29
N GLY A 304 7.60 -1.52 10.31
CA GLY A 304 7.77 -1.13 11.71
C GLY A 304 9.25 -1.17 12.14
N VAL A 305 9.95 -2.24 11.76
CA VAL A 305 11.41 -2.36 11.99
C VAL A 305 12.19 -1.30 11.21
N LEU A 306 11.86 -1.08 9.93
CA LEU A 306 12.53 -0.04 9.13
C LEU A 306 12.32 1.36 9.73
N LYS A 307 11.14 1.69 10.26
CA LYS A 307 10.91 2.94 10.98
C LYS A 307 11.86 3.06 12.16
N CYS A 308 11.98 2.03 12.99
CA CYS A 308 12.85 2.05 14.17
C CYS A 308 14.33 2.20 13.77
N VAL A 309 14.76 1.60 12.66
CA VAL A 309 16.10 1.84 12.11
C VAL A 309 16.26 3.29 11.67
N GLY A 310 15.28 3.82 10.93
CA GLY A 310 15.32 5.20 10.46
C GLY A 310 15.31 6.24 11.59
N THR A 311 14.68 5.95 12.74
CA THR A 311 14.73 6.81 13.93
C THR A 311 15.96 6.58 14.81
N GLY A 312 16.82 5.60 14.48
CA GLY A 312 18.01 5.24 15.27
C GLY A 312 17.71 4.41 16.53
N GLU A 313 16.48 3.92 16.70
CA GLU A 313 16.10 3.01 17.80
C GLU A 313 16.67 1.60 17.62
N LEU A 314 16.90 1.18 16.36
CA LEU A 314 17.51 -0.10 16.00
C LEU A 314 18.66 0.11 15.04
N THR A 315 19.66 -0.77 15.11
CA THR A 315 20.74 -0.83 14.13
C THR A 315 20.47 -1.92 13.09
N THR A 316 21.21 -1.91 11.97
CA THR A 316 21.16 -2.99 10.98
C THR A 316 21.50 -4.36 11.57
N SER A 317 22.41 -4.41 12.56
CA SER A 317 22.74 -5.66 13.27
C SER A 317 21.57 -6.16 14.13
N ASP A 318 20.78 -5.25 14.71
CA ASP A 318 19.56 -5.64 15.41
C ASP A 318 18.52 -6.24 14.46
N VAL A 319 18.43 -5.74 13.22
CA VAL A 319 17.54 -6.32 12.20
C VAL A 319 17.92 -7.77 11.89
N GLU A 320 19.21 -8.03 11.71
CA GLU A 320 19.73 -9.39 11.50
C GLU A 320 19.42 -10.29 12.71
N ARG A 321 19.63 -9.79 13.93
CA ARG A 321 19.29 -10.50 15.17
C ARG A 321 17.78 -10.80 15.27
N ILE A 322 16.92 -9.86 14.90
CA ILE A 322 15.46 -10.04 14.91
C ILE A 322 15.05 -11.11 13.88
N LEU A 323 15.62 -11.08 12.68
CA LEU A 323 15.36 -12.06 11.64
C LEU A 323 15.75 -13.47 12.11
N ASN A 324 16.96 -13.62 12.66
CA ASN A 324 17.51 -14.89 13.15
C ASN A 324 16.86 -15.39 14.46
N ALA A 325 16.09 -14.55 15.16
CA ALA A 325 15.41 -14.95 16.39
C ALA A 325 14.19 -15.86 16.14
N GLU A 326 13.65 -15.84 14.92
CA GLU A 326 12.55 -16.71 14.45
C GLU A 326 11.34 -16.76 15.41
N THR A 327 11.02 -15.64 16.07
CA THR A 327 9.99 -15.60 17.11
C THR A 327 9.07 -14.38 17.00
N VAL A 328 7.77 -14.63 17.10
CA VAL A 328 6.69 -13.64 16.90
C VAL A 328 6.79 -12.42 17.82
N THR A 329 7.48 -12.54 18.97
CA THR A 329 7.64 -11.46 19.96
C THR A 329 8.82 -10.53 19.68
N ALA A 330 9.68 -10.83 18.69
CA ALA A 330 10.93 -10.11 18.48
C ALA A 330 10.79 -8.79 17.70
N ALA A 331 9.70 -8.60 16.94
CA ALA A 331 9.56 -7.44 16.06
C ALA A 331 9.04 -6.18 16.77
N SER A 332 9.49 -5.03 16.25
CA SER A 332 9.01 -3.69 16.58
C SER A 332 7.49 -3.52 16.42
N PRO A 333 6.91 -2.44 16.97
CA PRO A 333 5.49 -2.13 16.79
C PRO A 333 5.07 -2.17 15.32
N MET A 334 3.98 -2.89 15.04
CA MET A 334 3.44 -3.04 13.70
C MET A 334 2.99 -1.69 13.14
N ALA A 335 3.46 -1.35 11.93
CA ALA A 335 3.09 -0.12 11.25
C ALA A 335 1.56 -0.03 11.02
N PRO A 336 0.93 1.16 11.08
CA PRO A 336 -0.50 1.34 10.80
C PRO A 336 -0.94 0.83 9.42
N ALA A 337 -2.20 0.43 9.26
CA ALA A 337 -2.71 -0.11 7.99
C ALA A 337 -2.89 0.97 6.90
N CYS A 338 -3.24 2.19 7.29
CA CYS A 338 -3.54 3.30 6.38
C CYS A 338 -2.33 3.82 5.58
N GLY A 339 -1.11 3.41 5.94
CA GLY A 339 0.08 3.68 5.13
C GLY A 339 0.31 2.63 4.04
N LEU A 340 -0.34 1.45 4.13
CA LEU A 340 -0.11 0.31 3.24
C LEU A 340 -1.06 0.32 2.04
N TYR A 341 -0.50 0.03 0.87
CA TYR A 341 -1.19 -0.07 -0.41
C TYR A 341 -0.82 -1.40 -1.08
N LEU A 342 -1.82 -2.21 -1.46
CA LEU A 342 -1.59 -3.26 -2.46
C LEU A 342 -1.47 -2.59 -3.84
N GLY A 343 -0.25 -2.53 -4.36
CA GLY A 343 0.09 -1.83 -5.60
C GLY A 343 -0.25 -2.64 -6.84
N ARG A 344 0.21 -3.90 -6.91
CA ARG A 344 0.05 -4.75 -8.10
C ARG A 344 -0.01 -6.23 -7.73
N VAL A 345 -0.79 -6.97 -8.50
CA VAL A 345 -0.77 -8.45 -8.51
C VAL A 345 -0.43 -8.90 -9.92
N LYS A 346 0.67 -9.64 -10.08
CA LYS A 346 1.14 -10.13 -11.37
C LYS A 346 0.58 -11.51 -11.65
N TYR A 347 0.14 -11.70 -12.89
CA TYR A 347 -0.29 -12.97 -13.45
C TYR A 347 0.41 -13.19 -14.79
N ASP A 348 0.58 -14.45 -15.15
CA ASP A 348 0.87 -14.85 -16.52
C ASP A 348 -0.46 -15.25 -17.15
N LEU A 349 -1.00 -14.34 -17.96
CA LEU A 349 -2.28 -14.50 -18.61
C LEU A 349 -2.03 -14.94 -20.05
N PRO A 350 -2.81 -15.90 -20.56
CA PRO A 350 -2.66 -16.40 -21.93
C PRO A 350 -2.97 -15.34 -23.00
#